data_AF-A0A6J4NA09-F1
#
_entry.id   AF-A0A6J4NA09-F1
#
_cell.length_a   1.000
_cell.length_b   1.000
_cell.length_c   1.000
_cell.angle_alpha   90.00
_cell.angle_beta   90.00
_cell.angle_gamma   90.00
#
_symmetry.space_group_name_H-M   'P 1'
#
loop_
_entity.id
_entity.type
_entity.pdbx_description
1 polymer ?
#
loop_
_entity_poly.entity_id
_entity_poly.type
_entity_poly.pdbx_seq_one_letter_code
_entity_poly.pdbx_strand_id
1 'polypeptide(L)'
;MAGTDAPLAYLLHGLALHDELALLVRAGLTPMQAIKAATCEPAAYLGALDSLGTIHPGRAADLVLLDRDPLADIRNTRSITTVIARGP
;
A
#
# COMPACT_ATOMS: atom_id res chain seq x y z
N MET A 1 10.10 1.95 3.45
CA MET A 1 8.80 2.55 3.83
C MET A 1 8.36 3.53 2.78
N ALA A 2 7.08 3.49 2.42
CA ALA A 2 6.46 4.46 1.51
C ALA A 2 5.88 5.63 2.30
N GLY A 3 6.08 6.85 1.81
CA GLY A 3 5.53 8.08 2.38
C GLY A 3 5.53 9.18 1.32
N THR A 4 4.48 10.00 1.29
CA THR A 4 4.28 10.97 0.19
C THR A 4 4.44 12.42 0.63
N ASP A 5 4.49 12.72 1.93
CA ASP A 5 4.43 14.10 2.46
C ASP A 5 3.19 14.92 2.01
N ALA A 6 2.10 14.28 1.56
CA ALA A 6 0.82 14.96 1.37
C ALA A 6 0.36 15.61 2.70
N PRO A 7 -0.07 16.89 2.71
CA PRO A 7 -0.63 17.65 1.58
C PRO A 7 0.32 18.67 0.94
N LEU A 8 1.63 18.42 0.86
CA LEU A 8 2.53 19.32 0.11
C LEU A 8 1.94 19.64 -1.27
N ALA A 9 2.03 20.90 -1.71
CA ALA A 9 1.42 21.34 -2.96
C ALA A 9 1.73 20.38 -4.11
N TYR A 10 0.72 20.05 -4.91
CA TYR A 10 0.75 19.09 -6.03
C TYR A 10 0.73 17.59 -5.68
N LEU A 11 0.76 17.20 -4.40
CA LEU A 11 0.61 15.80 -3.98
C LEU A 11 -0.84 15.53 -3.57
N LEU A 12 -1.60 14.97 -4.50
CA LEU A 12 -3.00 14.61 -4.29
C LEU A 12 -3.12 13.43 -3.32
N HIS A 13 -3.91 13.60 -2.26
CA HIS A 13 -4.23 12.52 -1.33
C HIS A 13 -4.75 11.28 -2.05
N GLY A 14 -4.30 10.12 -1.59
CA GLY A 14 -4.60 8.83 -2.21
C GLY A 14 -3.74 8.57 -3.45
N LEU A 15 -3.85 9.43 -4.48
CA LEU A 15 -3.14 9.23 -5.75
C LEU A 15 -1.61 9.26 -5.62
N ALA A 16 -1.08 10.18 -4.81
CA ALA A 16 0.35 10.33 -4.61
C ALA A 16 1.00 9.06 -4.05
N LEU A 17 0.26 8.23 -3.30
CA LEU A 17 0.80 6.98 -2.76
C LEU A 17 1.08 5.96 -3.87
N HIS A 18 0.22 5.88 -4.88
CA HIS A 18 0.45 5.01 -6.03
C HIS A 18 1.67 5.47 -6.84
N ASP A 19 1.86 6.78 -6.96
CA ASP A 19 3.02 7.34 -7.65
C ASP A 19 4.30 7.06 -6.85
N GLU A 20 4.27 7.18 -5.53
CA GLU A 20 5.38 6.81 -4.64
C GLU A 20 5.77 5.32 -4.78
N LEU A 21 4.80 4.41 -4.85
CA LEU A 21 5.09 2.99 -5.11
C LEU A 21 5.80 2.79 -6.46
N ALA A 22 5.40 3.54 -7.49
CA ALA A 22 6.08 3.51 -8.78
C ALA A 22 7.50 4.10 -8.71
N LEU A 23 7.72 5.14 -7.89
CA LEU A 23 9.05 5.71 -7.65
C LEU A 23 9.97 4.73 -6.93
N LEU A 24 9.47 4.00 -5.93
CA LEU A 24 10.23 2.97 -5.22
C LEU A 24 10.68 1.84 -6.16
N VAL A 25 9.79 1.37 -7.05
CA VAL A 25 10.17 0.39 -8.06
C VAL A 25 11.18 0.95 -9.06
N ARG A 26 11.00 2.20 -9.51
CA ARG A 26 12.00 2.90 -10.34
C ARG A 26 13.36 3.05 -9.66
N ALA A 27 13.38 3.14 -8.33
CA ALA A 27 14.60 3.20 -7.52
C ALA A 27 15.25 1.83 -7.29
N GLY A 28 14.66 0.73 -7.78
CA GLY A 28 15.25 -0.61 -7.78
C GLY A 28 14.56 -1.63 -6.87
N LEU A 29 13.45 -1.27 -6.22
CA LEU A 29 12.66 -2.25 -5.48
C LEU A 29 11.86 -3.14 -6.45
N THR A 30 11.66 -4.39 -6.06
CA THR A 30 10.65 -5.23 -6.71
C THR A 30 9.24 -4.74 -6.36
N PRO A 31 8.21 -5.03 -7.19
CA PRO A 31 6.83 -4.69 -6.86
C PRO A 31 6.38 -5.22 -5.49
N MET A 32 6.80 -6.44 -5.11
CA MET A 32 6.51 -7.01 -3.80
C MET A 32 7.15 -6.20 -2.66
N GLN A 33 8.40 -5.76 -2.82
CA GLN A 33 9.05 -4.91 -1.82
C GLN A 33 8.34 -3.56 -1.67
N ALA A 34 7.89 -2.94 -2.77
CA ALA A 34 7.11 -1.71 -2.72
C ALA A 34 5.77 -1.90 -2.00
N ILE A 35 5.05 -3.01 -2.25
CA ILE A 35 3.81 -3.34 -1.52
C ILE A 35 4.07 -3.50 -0.03
N LYS A 36 5.13 -4.23 0.36
CA LYS A 36 5.51 -4.39 1.77
C LYS A 36 5.84 -3.05 2.44
N ALA A 37 6.53 -2.16 1.72
CA ALA A 37 6.88 -0.82 2.20
C ALA A 37 5.66 0.07 2.50
N ALA A 38 4.49 -0.24 1.94
CA ALA A 38 3.23 0.46 2.20
C ALA A 38 2.24 -0.33 3.08
N THR A 39 2.59 -1.55 3.53
CA THR A 39 1.68 -2.43 4.29
C THR A 39 2.33 -2.93 5.58
N CYS A 40 3.02 -4.06 5.53
CA CYS A 40 3.54 -4.74 6.71
C CYS A 40 4.74 -4.00 7.34
N GLU A 41 5.55 -3.30 6.56
CA GLU A 41 6.71 -2.57 7.11
C GLU A 41 6.27 -1.41 8.02
N PRO A 42 5.39 -0.47 7.60
CA PRO A 42 4.82 0.55 8.49
C PRO A 42 4.16 -0.04 9.72
N ALA A 43 3.37 -1.11 9.57
CA ALA A 43 2.72 -1.77 10.70
C ALA A 43 3.74 -2.30 11.71
N ALA A 44 4.84 -2.90 11.25
CA ALA A 44 5.93 -3.37 12.12
C ALA A 44 6.61 -2.23 12.86
N TYR A 45 6.93 -1.14 12.16
CA TYR A 45 7.57 0.03 12.77
C TYR A 45 6.70 0.72 13.82
N LEU A 46 5.38 0.74 13.61
CA LEU A 46 4.41 1.29 14.55
C LEU A 46 4.05 0.31 15.69
N GLY A 47 4.63 -0.89 15.71
CA GLY A 47 4.31 -1.91 16.71
C GLY A 47 2.89 -2.51 16.57
N ALA A 48 2.27 -2.38 15.40
CA ALA A 48 0.91 -2.80 15.09
C ALA A 48 0.83 -4.00 14.13
N LEU A 49 1.95 -4.70 13.89
CA LEU A 49 1.98 -5.84 12.96
C LEU A 49 1.12 -7.01 13.46
N ASP A 50 0.76 -7.07 14.73
CA ASP A 50 -0.16 -8.08 15.27
C ASP A 50 -1.61 -7.90 14.78
N SER A 51 -1.97 -6.69 14.31
CA SER A 51 -3.35 -6.29 14.01
C SER A 51 -3.53 -5.66 12.63
N LEU A 52 -2.47 -5.10 12.02
CA LEU A 52 -2.52 -4.37 10.75
C LEU A 52 -1.46 -4.85 9.74
N GLY A 53 -1.61 -4.43 8.48
CA GLY A 53 -0.57 -4.50 7.46
C GLY A 53 -0.37 -5.87 6.79
N THR A 54 -1.10 -6.91 7.19
CA THR A 54 -1.12 -8.19 6.46
C THR A 54 -2.52 -8.82 6.48
N ILE A 55 -2.74 -9.75 5.55
CA ILE A 55 -3.94 -10.60 5.53
C ILE A 55 -3.67 -11.84 6.39
N HIS A 56 -4.26 -11.89 7.59
CA HIS A 56 -4.15 -13.02 8.51
C HIS A 56 -5.39 -13.09 9.41
N PRO A 57 -5.87 -14.29 9.80
CA PRO A 57 -6.96 -14.43 10.76
C PRO A 57 -6.69 -13.65 12.06
N GLY A 58 -7.72 -12.97 12.58
CA GLY A 58 -7.64 -12.18 13.81
C GLY A 58 -7.10 -10.75 13.65
N ARG A 59 -6.70 -10.34 12.43
CA ARG A 59 -6.29 -8.97 12.11
C ARG A 59 -7.45 -8.15 11.55
N ALA A 60 -7.32 -6.83 11.54
CA ALA A 60 -8.32 -5.95 10.96
C ALA A 60 -8.53 -6.27 9.47
N ALA A 61 -9.79 -6.28 9.03
CA ALA A 61 -10.16 -6.46 7.63
C ALA A 61 -10.02 -5.15 6.85
N ASP A 62 -8.80 -4.62 6.82
CA ASP A 62 -8.41 -3.47 5.99
C ASP A 62 -7.82 -3.99 4.68
N LEU A 63 -8.65 -4.01 3.63
CA LEU A 63 -8.35 -4.65 2.35
C LEU A 63 -8.56 -3.70 1.18
N VAL A 64 -7.68 -3.79 0.19
CA VAL A 64 -7.83 -3.14 -1.12
C VAL A 64 -7.84 -4.23 -2.19
N LEU A 65 -8.93 -4.32 -2.94
CA LEU A 65 -9.09 -5.27 -4.03
C LEU A 65 -8.74 -4.57 -5.34
N LEU A 66 -7.96 -5.25 -6.18
CA LEU A 66 -7.47 -4.75 -7.45
C LEU A 66 -7.98 -5.63 -8.60
N ASP A 67 -8.35 -5.01 -9.72
CA ASP A 67 -8.74 -5.72 -10.94
C ASP A 67 -7.53 -6.29 -11.70
N ARG A 68 -6.34 -5.75 -11.45
CA ARG A 68 -5.09 -6.14 -12.12
C ARG A 68 -4.00 -6.49 -11.12
N ASP A 69 -3.14 -7.45 -11.49
CA ASP A 69 -2.04 -7.93 -10.65
C ASP A 69 -0.96 -6.83 -10.44
N PRO A 70 -0.74 -6.36 -9.19
CA PRO A 70 0.29 -5.37 -8.88
C PRO A 70 1.72 -5.93 -8.90
N LEU A 71 1.90 -7.25 -8.93
CA LEU A 71 3.22 -7.88 -9.04
C LEU A 71 3.73 -7.91 -10.48
N ALA A 72 2.83 -7.95 -11.45
CA ALA A 72 3.16 -7.78 -12.87
C ALA A 72 3.56 -6.34 -13.21
N ASP A 73 2.87 -5.36 -12.60
CA ASP A 73 3.18 -3.94 -12.73
C ASP A 73 2.64 -3.18 -11.52
N ILE A 74 3.51 -2.52 -10.77
CA ILE A 74 3.13 -1.79 -9.54
C ILE A 74 2.08 -0.69 -9.80
N ARG A 75 1.99 -0.17 -11.02
CA ARG A 75 0.98 0.82 -11.43
C ARG A 75 -0.45 0.24 -11.39
N ASN A 76 -0.59 -1.08 -11.38
CA ASN A 76 -1.88 -1.75 -11.21
C ASN A 76 -2.48 -1.56 -9.82
N THR A 77 -1.73 -1.03 -8.85
CA THR A 77 -2.31 -0.60 -7.56
C THR A 77 -3.42 0.46 -7.73
N ARG A 78 -3.49 1.16 -8.88
CA ARG A 78 -4.57 2.11 -9.21
C ARG A 78 -5.85 1.44 -9.71
N SER A 79 -5.85 0.13 -9.95
CA SER A 79 -7.01 -0.63 -10.45
C SER A 79 -7.98 -1.04 -9.33
N ILE A 80 -8.16 -0.17 -8.33
CA ILE A 80 -8.95 -0.46 -7.13
C ILE A 80 -10.41 -0.65 -7.52
N THR A 81 -10.96 -1.82 -7.21
CA THR A 81 -12.38 -2.13 -7.39
C THR A 81 -13.15 -2.00 -6.08
N THR A 82 -12.50 -2.25 -4.94
CA THR A 82 -13.15 -2.20 -3.62
C THR A 82 -12.13 -1.86 -2.55
N VAL A 83 -12.58 -1.06 -1.58
CA VAL A 83 -11.87 -0.80 -0.33
C VAL A 83 -12.76 -1.26 0.81
N ILE A 84 -12.22 -2.11 1.68
CA ILE A 84 -12.84 -2.51 2.94
C ILE A 84 -11.98 -1.90 4.03
N ALA A 85 -12.62 -1.13 4.92
CA ALA A 85 -11.95 -0.53 6.06
C ALA A 85 -12.70 -0.94 7.32
N ARG A 86 -11.98 -1.57 8.26
CA ARG A 86 -12.55 -2.13 9.50
C ARG A 86 -13.76 -3.03 9.19
N GLY A 87 -13.58 -3.96 8.26
CA GLY A 87 -14.61 -4.95 7.92
C GLY A 87 -15.11 -5.73 9.16
N PRO A 88 -16.34 -6.28 9.08
CA PRO A 88 -17.00 -6.95 10.20
C PRO A 88 -16.29 -8.23 10.65
#